data_AF-A0A7U6KJW2-F1
#
_entry.id   AF-A0A7U6KJW2-F1
#
_cell.length_a   1.000
_cell.length_b   1.000
_cell.length_c   1.000
_cell.angle_alpha   90.00
_cell.angle_beta   90.00
_cell.angle_gamma   90.00
#
_symmetry.space_group_name_H-M   'P 1'
#
loop_
_entity.id
_entity.type
_entity.pdbx_description
1 polymer ?
#
loop_
_entity_poly.entity_id
_entity_poly.type
_entity_poly.pdbx_seq_one_letter_code
_entity_poly.pdbx_strand_id
1 'polypeptide(L)' 'MVILIVLGFIVILLGIALWLYQRNVWRCMECNFTFRVRFSQYLAAPNLGVHQKELYCPYCKKKTECLEERSE' A
#
# COMPACT_ATOMS: atom_id res chain seq x y z
N MET A 1 10.80 11.35 32.48
CA MET A 1 11.54 11.06 31.22
C MET A 1 11.03 9.80 30.52
N VAL A 2 11.03 8.63 31.17
CA VAL A 2 10.63 7.36 30.53
C VAL A 2 9.21 7.39 29.93
N ILE A 3 8.24 7.98 30.64
CA ILE A 3 6.85 8.09 30.17
C ILE A 3 6.73 8.88 28.86
N LEU A 4 7.49 9.98 28.72
CA LEU A 4 7.47 10.79 27.50
C LEU A 4 8.07 10.04 26.30
N ILE A 5 9.10 9.23 26.54
CA ILE A 5 9.70 8.37 25.51
C ILE A 5 8.69 7.34 25.04
N VAL A 6 7.99 6.67 25.96
CA VAL A 6 6.97 5.65 25.63
C VAL A 6 5.82 6.27 24.83
N LEU A 7 5.31 7.44 25.26
CA LEU A 7 4.26 8.15 24.53
C LEU A 7 4.72 8.57 23.13
N GLY A 8 5.96 9.02 22.98
CA GLY A 8 6.55 9.33 21.68
C GLY A 8 6.58 8.11 20.74
N PHE A 9 7.00 6.95 21.23
CA PHE A 9 6.98 5.71 20.44
C PHE A 9 5.57 5.31 20.01
N ILE A 10 4.57 5.44 20.88
CA ILE A 10 3.17 5.13 20.54
C ILE A 10 2.68 6.01 19.39
N VAL A 11 2.96 7.32 19.43
CA VAL A 11 2.57 8.26 18.36
C VAL A 11 3.26 7.91 17.05
N ILE A 12 4.55 7.55 17.07
CA ILE A 12 5.29 7.13 15.88
C ILE A 12 4.68 5.85 15.29
N LEU A 13 4.37 4.86 16.12
CA LEU A 13 3.76 3.61 15.68
C LEU A 13 2.37 3.84 15.07
N LEU A 14 1.55 4.71 15.68
CA LEU A 14 0.24 5.10 15.13
C LEU A 14 0.40 5.82 13.78
N GLY A 15 1.37 6.72 13.65
CA GLY A 15 1.66 7.41 12.39
C GLY A 15 2.05 6.43 11.28
N ILE A 16 2.93 5.48 11.58
CA ILE A 16 3.32 4.43 10.62
C ILE A 16 2.13 3.55 10.25
N ALA A 17 1.30 3.15 11.21
CA ALA A 17 0.12 2.32 10.97
C ALA A 17 -0.89 3.03 10.05
N LEU A 18 -1.17 4.30 10.31
CA LEU A 18 -2.04 5.12 9.46
C LEU A 18 -1.48 5.31 8.05
N TRP A 19 -0.17 5.56 7.94
CA TRP A 19 0.51 5.70 6.67
C TRP A 19 0.46 4.41 5.83
N LEU A 20 0.68 3.26 6.47
CA LEU A 20 0.54 1.95 5.84
C LEU A 20 -0.91 1.65 5.44
N TYR A 21 -1.90 2.10 6.21
CA TYR A 21 -3.30 1.86 5.92
C TYR A 21 -3.76 2.58 4.64
N GLN A 22 -3.30 3.82 4.40
CA GLN A 22 -3.68 4.60 3.23
C GLN A 22 -3.03 4.12 1.92
N ARG A 23 -1.81 3.58 1.94
CA ARG A 23 -1.07 3.17 0.72
C ARG A 23 -1.47 1.83 0.09
N ASN A 24 -2.60 1.27 0.51
CA ASN A 24 -3.00 -0.07 0.08
C ASN A 24 -3.97 -0.08 -1.10
N VAL A 25 -4.43 1.05 -1.63
CA VAL A 25 -5.37 1.09 -2.75
C VAL A 25 -4.62 1.21 -4.07
N TRP A 26 -4.89 0.27 -4.98
CA TRP A 26 -4.25 0.16 -6.28
C TRP A 26 -5.28 0.04 -7.38
N ARG A 27 -5.03 0.68 -8.52
CA ARG A 27 -5.83 0.61 -9.74
C ARG A 27 -5.16 -0.31 -10.74
N CYS A 28 -5.90 -1.28 -11.27
CA CYS A 28 -5.44 -2.10 -12.37
C CYS A 28 -5.49 -1.33 -13.70
N MET A 29 -4.40 -1.31 -14.48
CA MET A 29 -4.36 -0.62 -15.78
C MET A 29 -5.16 -1.31 -16.88
N GLU A 30 -5.45 -2.61 -16.74
CA GLU A 30 -6.21 -3.36 -17.74
C GLU A 30 -7.72 -3.26 -17.55
N CYS A 31 -8.22 -3.46 -16.32
CA CYS A 31 -9.65 -3.47 -16.04
C CYS A 31 -10.17 -2.20 -15.36
N ASN A 32 -9.28 -1.24 -15.04
CA ASN A 32 -9.58 0.02 -14.34
C ASN A 32 -10.26 -0.11 -12.96
N PHE A 33 -10.40 -1.33 -12.42
CA PHE A 33 -10.92 -1.52 -11.07
C PHE A 33 -9.86 -1.24 -10.00
N THR A 34 -10.31 -0.67 -8.89
CA THR A 34 -9.51 -0.43 -7.70
C THR A 34 -9.65 -1.59 -6.70
N PHE A 35 -8.56 -1.91 -6.03
CA PHE A 35 -8.52 -2.97 -5.04
C PHE A 35 -7.49 -2.68 -3.95
N ARG A 36 -7.71 -3.28 -2.78
CA ARG A 36 -6.68 -3.26 -1.73
C ARG A 36 -5.71 -4.42 -1.89
N VAL A 37 -4.43 -4.08 -1.93
CA VAL A 37 -3.35 -5.06 -1.95
C VAL A 37 -2.98 -5.43 -0.52
N ARG A 38 -2.74 -6.72 -0.26
CA ARG A 38 -2.18 -7.16 1.02
C ARG A 38 -0.73 -6.70 1.13
N PHE A 39 -0.30 -6.28 2.31
CA PHE A 39 1.08 -5.82 2.53
C PHE A 39 2.14 -6.84 2.08
N SER A 40 1.90 -8.14 2.28
CA SER A 40 2.80 -9.21 1.81
C SER A 40 2.96 -9.22 0.28
N GLN A 41 1.86 -9.01 -0.46
CA GLN A 41 1.89 -8.92 -1.91
C GLN A 41 2.55 -7.61 -2.36
N TYR A 42 2.32 -6.51 -1.66
CA TYR A 42 2.96 -5.21 -1.95
C TYR A 42 4.48 -5.28 -1.80
N LEU A 43 5.00 -5.99 -0.79
CA LEU A 43 6.43 -6.19 -0.57
C LEU A 43 7.07 -7.14 -1.59
N ALA A 44 6.35 -8.19 -2.00
CA ALA A 44 6.84 -9.19 -2.95
C ALA A 44 6.72 -8.74 -4.42
N ALA A 45 5.97 -7.67 -4.69
CA ALA A 45 5.72 -7.18 -6.04
C ALA A 45 6.91 -6.37 -6.58
N PRO A 46 7.34 -6.61 -7.84
CA PRO A 46 8.35 -5.79 -8.48
C PRO A 46 7.87 -4.36 -8.66
N ASN A 47 8.76 -3.40 -8.35
CA ASN A 47 8.52 -1.97 -8.58
C ASN A 47 8.85 -1.67 -10.04
N LEU A 48 7.87 -1.14 -10.78
CA LEU A 48 8.03 -0.68 -12.17
C LEU A 48 8.22 0.84 -12.25
N GLY A 49 7.91 1.56 -11.18
CA GLY A 49 8.08 3.00 -11.07
C GLY A 49 7.73 3.51 -9.67
N VAL A 50 7.72 4.83 -9.47
CA VAL A 50 7.49 5.48 -8.16
C VAL A 50 6.10 5.16 -7.60
N HIS A 51 5.11 4.95 -8.47
CA HIS A 51 3.72 4.62 -8.13
C HIS A 51 3.16 3.48 -8.98
N GLN A 52 4.02 2.63 -9.53
CA GLN A 52 3.65 1.56 -10.46
C GLN A 52 4.29 0.25 -10.02
N LYS A 53 3.48 -0.80 -9.90
CA LYS A 53 3.93 -2.14 -9.55
C LYS A 53 3.22 -3.19 -10.37
N GLU A 54 3.89 -4.32 -10.57
CA GLU A 54 3.23 -5.51 -11.10
C GLU A 54 2.53 -6.25 -9.95
N LEU A 55 1.21 -6.23 -9.94
CA LEU A 55 0.38 -6.78 -8.88
C LEU A 55 -0.60 -7.79 -9.44
N TYR A 56 -0.90 -8.83 -8.65
CA TYR A 56 -2.02 -9.71 -8.95
C TYR A 56 -3.34 -8.94 -8.77
N CYS A 57 -4.05 -8.73 -9.87
CA CYS A 57 -5.35 -8.09 -9.88
C CYS A 57 -6.45 -9.14 -9.59
N PRO A 58 -7.30 -8.94 -8.55
CA PRO A 58 -8.35 -9.89 -8.21
C PRO A 58 -9.47 -9.97 -9.26
N TYR A 59 -9.63 -8.93 -10.09
CA TYR A 59 -10.64 -8.86 -11.15
C TYR A 59 -10.14 -9.51 -12.45
N CYS A 60 -8.92 -9.19 -12.89
CA CYS A 60 -8.31 -9.84 -14.06
C CYS A 60 -7.83 -11.28 -13.76
N LYS A 61 -7.68 -11.64 -12.48
CA LYS A 61 -7.13 -12.92 -12.00
C LYS A 61 -5.73 -13.25 -12.52
N LYS A 62 -4.93 -12.23 -12.82
CA LYS A 62 -3.54 -12.34 -13.28
C LYS A 62 -2.68 -11.20 -12.74
N LYS A 63 -1.35 -11.37 -12.85
CA LYS A 63 -0.40 -10.28 -12.59
C LYS A 63 -0.45 -9.29 -13.74
N THR A 64 -0.49 -8.01 -13.40
CA THR A 64 -0.57 -6.92 -14.35
C THR A 64 -0.05 -5.65 -13.70
N GLU A 65 0.28 -4.67 -14.53
CA GLU A 65 0.66 -3.35 -14.06
C GLU A 65 -0.53 -2.67 -13.38
N CYS A 66 -0.24 -2.15 -12.19
CA CYS A 66 -1.19 -1.41 -11.37
C CYS A 66 -0.55 -0.12 -10.89
N LEU A 67 -1.36 0.92 -10.77
CA LEU A 67 -0.96 2.22 -10.24
C LEU A 67 -1.44 2.39 -8.79
N GLU A 68 -0.62 3.01 -7.96
CA GLU A 68 -1.01 3.41 -6.61
C GLU A 68 -2.05 4.53 -6.72
N GLU A 69 -3.23 4.31 -6.17
CA GLU A 69 -4.29 5.32 -6.16
C GLU A 69 -4.25 6.05 -4.82
N ARG A 70 -3.66 7.24 -4.82
CA ARG A 70 -3.69 8.13 -3.67
C ARG A 70 -5.07 8.78 -3.65
N SER A 71 -5.88 8.47 -2.65
CA SER A 71 -7.05 9.27 -2.33
C SER A 71 -6.56 10.67 -1.90
N GLU A 72 -6.52 11.60 -2.85
CA GLU A 72 -6.44 13.05 -2.61
C GLU A 72 -7.69 13.54 -1.86
#